data_AF-A0A8H9IP24-F1
#
_entry.id   AF-A0A8H9IP24-F1
#
_cell.length_a   1.000
_cell.length_b   1.000
_cell.length_c   1.000
_cell.angle_alpha   90.00
_cell.angle_beta   90.00
_cell.angle_gamma   90.00
#
_symmetry.space_group_name_H-M   'P 1'
#
loop_
_entity.id
_entity.type
_entity.pdbx_description
1 polymer ?
#
loop_
_entity_poly.entity_id
_entity_poly.type
_entity_poly.pdbx_seq_one_letter_code
_entity_poly.pdbx_strand_id
1 'polypeptide(L)'
;MTSVGTTQRAEESQPGRQEVAQRLLDSSETLSYDPVKEVDWETPLDKSYHGASPEWSTLYGTRYWEEMTPEQQRELTRQEAASVASTGIWFEMILQQMMLRDFYAKDPTDPAFQWALTEIADECRHSIMFARGAAKLGAPAYRPRRVAVELGRFFKTTATGEAAYAAILVAEEVLDVMQRDWMRDERVVPFVRTINNIHVVEESRHMKFAREETREHLKGASRLRRQYNALVVSIAAYYIVSSMWNRKVYANAGLDTRRAVREAKANEHHKSMLRSSCAGLMEFLDSCGLLTKPSLYFYKRANLI
;
A
#
# COMPACT_ATOMS: atom_id res chain seq x y z
N MET A 1 -53.66 0.52 32.23
CA MET A 1 -52.60 1.37 31.67
C MET A 1 -51.28 0.62 31.81
N THR A 2 -50.94 -0.16 30.79
CA THR A 2 -49.72 -0.98 30.71
C THR A 2 -48.60 -0.12 30.14
N SER A 3 -47.63 0.21 30.98
CA SER A 3 -46.39 0.91 30.59
C SER A 3 -45.52 -0.05 29.78
N VAL A 4 -45.35 0.24 28.50
CA VAL A 4 -44.41 -0.44 27.61
C VAL A 4 -43.02 0.10 27.92
N GLY A 5 -42.21 -0.70 28.62
CA GLY A 5 -40.81 -0.41 28.86
C GLY A 5 -40.02 -0.51 27.56
N THR A 6 -39.71 0.63 26.96
CA THR A 6 -38.79 0.74 25.84
C THR A 6 -37.40 0.33 26.32
N THR A 7 -36.97 -0.88 25.97
CA THR A 7 -35.60 -1.34 26.20
C THR A 7 -34.69 -0.64 25.19
N GLN A 8 -34.20 0.56 25.53
CA GLN A 8 -33.03 1.14 24.88
C GLN A 8 -31.83 0.25 25.22
N ARG A 9 -31.50 -0.68 24.32
CA ARG A 9 -30.13 -1.21 24.25
C ARG A 9 -29.24 -0.06 23.82
N ALA A 10 -28.65 0.62 24.80
CA ALA A 10 -27.45 1.39 24.56
C ALA A 10 -26.40 0.40 24.01
N GLU A 11 -25.97 0.61 22.78
CA GLU A 11 -24.78 -0.05 22.26
C GLU A 11 -23.61 0.39 23.14
N GLU A 12 -23.04 -0.54 23.90
CA GLU A 12 -21.77 -0.33 24.60
C GLU A 12 -20.69 -0.05 23.55
N SER A 13 -20.45 1.22 23.24
CA SER A 13 -19.33 1.63 22.42
C SER A 13 -18.03 1.28 23.15
N GLN A 14 -17.23 0.39 22.56
CA GLN A 14 -16.01 -0.16 23.14
C GLN A 14 -15.00 0.96 23.48
N PRO A 15 -14.57 1.11 24.75
CA PRO A 15 -13.64 2.16 25.19
C PRO A 15 -12.30 2.19 24.44
N GLY A 16 -11.82 1.03 23.96
CA GLY A 16 -10.49 0.91 23.33
C GLY A 16 -10.39 1.53 21.93
N ARG A 17 -11.43 1.44 21.10
CA ARG A 17 -11.40 1.93 19.71
C ARG A 17 -11.34 3.45 19.62
N GLN A 18 -12.19 4.12 20.41
CA GLN A 18 -12.25 5.59 20.45
C GLN A 18 -10.96 6.17 21.03
N GLU A 19 -10.36 5.52 22.03
CA GLU A 19 -9.07 5.93 22.60
C GLU A 19 -7.93 5.80 21.58
N VAL A 20 -7.90 4.73 20.78
CA VAL A 20 -6.92 4.58 19.69
C VAL A 20 -7.10 5.70 18.66
N ALA A 21 -8.32 5.96 18.20
CA ALA A 21 -8.59 7.02 17.23
C ALA A 21 -8.18 8.41 17.75
N GLN A 22 -8.47 8.72 19.02
CA GLN A 22 -8.07 10.00 19.61
C GLN A 22 -6.55 10.18 19.64
N ARG A 23 -5.80 9.14 20.07
CA ARG A 23 -4.32 9.20 20.09
C ARG A 23 -3.73 9.39 18.69
N LEU A 24 -4.38 8.82 17.67
CA LEU A 24 -3.94 8.96 16.28
C LEU A 24 -4.22 10.38 15.75
N LEU A 25 -5.36 10.98 16.10
CA LEU A 25 -5.66 12.39 15.81
C LEU A 25 -4.61 13.32 16.42
N ASP A 26 -4.36 13.19 17.73
CA ASP A 26 -3.35 13.99 18.43
C ASP A 26 -1.96 13.87 17.77
N SER A 27 -1.60 12.65 17.34
CA SER A 27 -0.35 12.40 16.63
C SER A 27 -0.32 13.01 15.22
N SER A 28 -1.43 13.02 14.49
CA SER A 28 -1.50 13.60 13.14
C SER A 28 -1.35 15.11 13.15
N GLU A 29 -1.88 15.80 14.17
CA GLU A 29 -1.72 17.25 14.33
C GLU A 29 -0.26 17.65 14.59
N THR A 30 0.51 16.76 15.23
CA THR A 30 1.90 17.02 15.59
C THR A 30 2.89 16.63 14.49
N LEU A 31 2.57 15.59 13.71
CA LEU A 31 3.48 14.93 12.77
C LEU A 31 2.84 14.72 11.39
N SER A 32 2.26 15.78 10.82
CA SER A 32 1.83 15.83 9.42
C SER A 32 2.71 16.79 8.62
N TYR A 33 3.14 16.32 7.45
CA TYR A 33 3.99 17.08 6.54
C TYR A 33 3.14 17.70 5.44
N ASP A 34 3.53 18.88 4.95
CA ASP A 34 2.93 19.45 3.74
C ASP A 34 3.81 19.10 2.52
N PRO A 35 3.47 18.05 1.74
CA PRO A 35 4.33 17.60 0.64
C PRO A 35 4.50 18.66 -0.46
N VAL A 36 3.65 19.69 -0.50
CA VAL A 36 3.82 20.82 -1.42
C VAL A 36 5.04 21.66 -1.05
N LYS A 37 5.35 21.76 0.25
CA LYS A 37 6.45 22.57 0.79
C LYS A 37 7.71 21.74 1.08
N GLU A 38 7.53 20.53 1.58
CA GLU A 38 8.63 19.68 2.07
C GLU A 38 9.45 19.09 0.93
N VAL A 39 8.79 18.72 -0.17
CA VAL A 39 9.46 18.14 -1.34
C VAL A 39 9.98 19.28 -2.22
N ASP A 40 11.28 19.25 -2.55
CA ASP A 40 11.86 20.14 -3.54
C ASP A 40 11.35 19.77 -4.93
N TRP A 41 10.34 20.52 -5.40
CA TRP A 41 9.74 20.35 -6.71
C TRP A 41 10.50 21.11 -7.81
N GLU A 42 11.21 22.17 -7.47
CA GLU A 42 11.78 23.13 -8.43
C GLU A 42 13.14 22.68 -8.99
N THR A 43 13.97 22.01 -8.18
CA THR A 43 15.27 21.51 -8.68
C THR A 43 15.07 20.50 -9.81
N PRO A 44 15.69 20.69 -11.00
CA PRO A 44 15.56 19.74 -12.10
C PRO A 44 16.02 18.34 -11.72
N LEU A 45 15.40 17.31 -12.32
CA LEU A 45 15.78 15.92 -12.09
C LEU A 45 17.24 15.69 -12.51
N ASP A 46 18.11 15.40 -11.53
CA ASP A 46 19.44 14.88 -11.80
C ASP A 46 19.36 13.38 -12.11
N LYS A 47 19.59 13.02 -13.38
CA LYS A 47 19.55 11.65 -13.87
C LYS A 47 20.76 10.81 -13.46
N SER A 48 21.73 11.40 -12.74
CA SER A 48 22.84 10.68 -12.12
C SER A 48 22.41 9.85 -10.91
N TYR A 49 21.21 10.08 -10.36
CA TYR A 49 20.66 9.30 -9.26
C TYR A 49 19.74 8.17 -9.73
N HIS A 50 19.62 7.13 -8.91
CA HIS A 50 18.58 6.13 -9.05
C HIS A 50 17.22 6.67 -8.58
N GLY A 51 16.13 6.07 -9.05
CA GLY A 51 14.79 6.37 -8.52
C GLY A 51 14.41 5.54 -7.29
N ALA A 52 15.08 4.42 -7.10
CA ALA A 52 14.89 3.46 -6.02
C ALA A 52 16.25 2.84 -5.70
N SER A 53 16.43 2.31 -4.49
CA SER A 53 17.64 1.56 -4.17
C SER A 53 17.83 0.44 -5.20
N PRO A 54 19.02 0.31 -5.84
CA PRO A 54 19.24 -0.65 -6.92
C PRO A 54 18.81 -2.07 -6.59
N GLU A 55 19.01 -2.50 -5.34
CA GLU A 55 18.70 -3.84 -4.83
C GLU A 55 17.19 -4.18 -4.88
N TRP A 56 16.33 -3.17 -4.99
CA TRP A 56 14.88 -3.33 -5.17
C TRP A 56 14.46 -3.46 -6.64
N SER A 57 15.37 -3.21 -7.59
CA SER A 57 15.05 -3.34 -9.01
C SER A 57 14.70 -4.78 -9.37
N THR A 58 13.71 -4.97 -10.24
CA THR A 58 13.27 -6.30 -10.67
C THR A 58 14.34 -7.09 -11.41
N LEU A 59 15.35 -6.40 -11.96
CA LEU A 59 16.47 -7.01 -12.66
C LEU A 59 17.75 -7.11 -11.82
N TYR A 60 17.82 -6.52 -10.63
CA TYR A 60 19.04 -6.54 -9.83
C TYR A 60 19.56 -7.97 -9.60
N GLY A 61 20.86 -8.18 -9.79
CA GLY A 61 21.51 -9.49 -9.64
C GLY A 61 21.22 -10.47 -10.79
N THR A 62 20.50 -10.07 -11.84
CA THR A 62 20.34 -10.87 -13.06
C THR A 62 21.47 -10.60 -14.05
N ARG A 63 21.69 -11.54 -14.99
CA ARG A 63 22.64 -11.34 -16.08
C ARG A 63 22.30 -10.10 -16.91
N TYR A 64 21.02 -9.81 -17.15
CA TYR A 64 20.67 -8.60 -17.90
C TYR A 64 21.07 -7.33 -17.16
N TRP A 65 20.95 -7.29 -15.83
CA TRP A 65 21.40 -6.15 -15.03
C TRP A 65 22.90 -5.93 -15.08
N GLU A 66 23.69 -7.00 -15.02
CA GLU A 66 25.16 -6.94 -15.16
C GLU A 66 25.61 -6.41 -16.52
N GLU A 67 24.81 -6.66 -17.57
CA GLU A 67 25.07 -6.19 -18.93
C GLU A 67 24.59 -4.74 -19.18
N MET A 68 23.76 -4.18 -18.29
CA MET A 68 23.23 -2.82 -18.43
C MET A 68 24.29 -1.76 -18.12
N THR A 69 24.24 -0.63 -18.82
CA THR A 69 25.05 0.54 -18.45
C THR A 69 24.54 1.15 -17.14
N PRO A 70 25.37 1.89 -16.38
CA PRO A 70 24.93 2.61 -15.19
C PRO A 70 23.72 3.52 -15.45
N GLU A 71 23.65 4.15 -16.63
CA GLU A 71 22.54 5.01 -17.04
C GLU A 71 21.24 4.22 -17.22
N GLN A 72 21.32 3.02 -17.80
CA GLN A 72 20.16 2.14 -17.95
C GLN A 72 19.66 1.63 -16.59
N GLN A 73 20.57 1.32 -15.65
CA GLN A 73 20.20 0.91 -14.29
C GLN A 73 19.48 2.05 -13.55
N ARG A 74 20.00 3.27 -13.64
CA ARG A 74 19.37 4.47 -13.06
C ARG A 74 18.03 4.77 -13.70
N GLU A 75 17.93 4.69 -15.03
CA GLU A 75 16.66 4.89 -15.73
C GLU A 75 15.62 3.83 -15.36
N LEU A 76 16.00 2.55 -15.31
CA LEU A 76 15.10 1.48 -14.90
C LEU A 76 14.55 1.73 -13.49
N THR A 77 15.42 2.01 -12.52
CA THR A 77 14.96 2.28 -11.14
C THR A 77 14.05 3.51 -11.04
N ARG A 78 14.24 4.56 -11.86
CA ARG A 78 13.31 5.70 -11.95
C ARG A 78 11.94 5.29 -12.50
N GLN A 79 11.91 4.50 -13.57
CA GLN A 79 10.65 4.02 -14.15
C GLN A 79 9.92 3.06 -13.19
N GLU A 80 10.65 2.20 -12.47
CA GLU A 80 10.09 1.31 -11.46
C GLU A 80 9.53 2.08 -10.26
N ALA A 81 10.26 3.06 -9.72
CA ALA A 81 9.76 3.92 -8.64
C ALA A 81 8.46 4.64 -9.03
N ALA A 82 8.38 5.19 -10.25
CA ALA A 82 7.16 5.80 -10.76
C ALA A 82 6.01 4.80 -10.98
N SER A 83 6.31 3.55 -11.35
CA SER A 83 5.31 2.48 -11.48
C SER A 83 4.73 2.07 -10.12
N VAL A 84 5.59 1.98 -9.10
CA VAL A 84 5.18 1.75 -7.70
C VAL A 84 4.28 2.89 -7.23
N ALA A 85 4.70 4.14 -7.38
CA ALA A 85 3.91 5.32 -7.02
C ALA A 85 2.55 5.35 -7.74
N SER A 86 2.53 5.03 -9.04
CA SER A 86 1.27 4.94 -9.82
C SER A 86 0.33 3.84 -9.31
N THR A 87 0.89 2.75 -8.80
CA THR A 87 0.12 1.65 -8.21
C THR A 87 -0.42 2.03 -6.83
N GLY A 88 0.37 2.76 -6.03
CA GLY A 88 -0.06 3.37 -4.76
C GLY A 88 -1.29 4.25 -4.95
N ILE A 89 -1.24 5.21 -5.90
CA ILE A 89 -2.40 6.06 -6.25
C ILE A 89 -3.63 5.22 -6.58
N TRP A 90 -3.49 4.20 -7.45
CA TRP A 90 -4.63 3.34 -7.81
C TRP A 90 -5.24 2.62 -6.60
N PHE A 91 -4.38 2.18 -5.69
CA PHE A 91 -4.77 1.49 -4.48
C PHE A 91 -5.42 2.42 -3.45
N GLU A 92 -4.82 3.57 -3.15
CA GLU A 92 -5.38 4.61 -2.27
C GLU A 92 -6.78 5.03 -2.72
N MET A 93 -6.99 5.20 -4.04
CA MET A 93 -8.32 5.49 -4.58
C MET A 93 -9.36 4.42 -4.22
N ILE A 94 -8.97 3.14 -4.15
CA ILE A 94 -9.86 2.05 -3.72
C ILE A 94 -10.14 2.16 -2.22
N LEU A 95 -9.11 2.39 -1.40
CA LEU A 95 -9.21 2.48 0.05
C LEU A 95 -10.12 3.63 0.49
N GLN A 96 -9.88 4.83 -0.02
CA GLN A 96 -10.66 6.02 0.31
C GLN A 96 -12.15 5.82 0.00
N GLN A 97 -12.48 5.16 -1.12
CA GLN A 97 -13.87 4.84 -1.45
C GLN A 97 -14.50 3.84 -0.48
N MET A 98 -13.73 2.85 0.00
CA MET A 98 -14.23 1.89 0.99
C MET A 98 -14.43 2.54 2.36
N MET A 99 -13.50 3.40 2.79
CA MET A 99 -13.59 4.14 4.06
C MET A 99 -14.76 5.11 4.05
N LEU A 100 -14.91 5.90 2.98
CA LEU A 100 -16.05 6.80 2.81
C LEU A 100 -17.38 6.05 2.88
N ARG A 101 -17.48 4.87 2.25
CA ARG A 101 -18.70 4.06 2.31
C ARG A 101 -18.94 3.52 3.72
N ASP A 102 -17.90 3.09 4.42
CA ASP A 102 -18.02 2.56 5.79
C ASP A 102 -18.46 3.63 6.79
N PHE A 103 -18.00 4.87 6.64
CA PHE A 103 -18.32 5.98 7.55
C PHE A 103 -19.46 6.90 7.11
N TYR A 104 -20.03 6.71 5.91
CA TYR A 104 -21.01 7.62 5.27
C TYR A 104 -22.13 8.19 6.16
N ALA A 105 -22.66 7.39 7.08
CA ALA A 105 -23.76 7.78 7.98
C ALA A 105 -23.49 7.42 9.45
N LYS A 106 -22.21 7.29 9.84
CA LYS A 106 -21.81 7.10 11.24
C LYS A 106 -21.84 8.43 12.00
N ASP A 107 -21.84 8.37 13.33
CA ASP A 107 -21.87 9.55 14.20
C ASP A 107 -20.63 10.43 13.97
N PRO A 108 -20.77 11.70 13.51
CA PRO A 108 -19.64 12.59 13.27
C PRO A 108 -18.92 13.04 14.56
N THR A 109 -19.52 12.80 15.73
CA THR A 109 -18.89 13.06 17.04
C THR A 109 -18.01 11.91 17.53
N ASP A 110 -18.06 10.74 16.88
CA ASP A 110 -17.13 9.62 17.15
C ASP A 110 -15.71 10.00 16.66
N PRO A 111 -14.67 9.95 17.53
CA PRO A 111 -13.29 10.16 17.11
C PRO A 111 -12.85 9.27 15.94
N ALA A 112 -13.40 8.07 15.80
CA ALA A 112 -13.08 7.19 14.67
C ALA A 112 -13.61 7.72 13.33
N PHE A 113 -14.73 8.46 13.33
CA PHE A 113 -15.23 9.14 12.12
C PHE A 113 -14.27 10.25 11.70
N GLN A 114 -13.82 11.07 12.67
CA GLN A 114 -12.87 12.14 12.42
C GLN A 114 -11.53 11.59 11.93
N TRP A 115 -11.01 10.53 12.57
CA TRP A 115 -9.82 9.83 12.14
C TRP A 115 -9.94 9.30 10.70
N ALA A 116 -11.04 8.65 10.36
CA ALA A 116 -11.24 8.13 9.01
C ALA A 116 -11.21 9.24 7.94
N LEU A 117 -11.76 10.43 8.24
CA LEU A 117 -11.67 11.57 7.33
C LEU A 117 -10.27 12.18 7.27
N THR A 118 -9.52 12.19 8.38
CA THR A 118 -8.10 12.59 8.40
C THR A 118 -7.27 11.67 7.51
N GLU A 119 -7.42 10.35 7.65
CA GLU A 119 -6.75 9.35 6.80
C GLU A 119 -7.10 9.55 5.32
N ILE A 120 -8.37 9.76 4.98
CA ILE A 120 -8.78 10.08 3.59
C ILE A 120 -8.10 11.36 3.07
N ALA A 121 -7.94 12.38 3.92
CA ALA A 121 -7.28 13.63 3.54
C ALA A 121 -5.77 13.44 3.33
N ASP A 122 -5.13 12.61 4.15
CA ASP A 122 -3.72 12.23 4.00
C ASP A 122 -3.50 11.46 2.70
N GLU A 123 -4.37 10.48 2.39
CA GLU A 123 -4.29 9.75 1.10
C GLU A 123 -4.52 10.66 -0.12
N CYS A 124 -5.34 11.72 0.00
CA CYS A 124 -5.44 12.70 -1.07
C CYS A 124 -4.09 13.41 -1.32
N ARG A 125 -3.37 13.76 -0.24
CA ARG A 125 -2.05 14.42 -0.32
C ARG A 125 -0.99 13.46 -0.82
N HIS A 126 -0.97 12.21 -0.36
CA HIS A 126 -0.09 11.14 -0.84
C HIS A 126 -0.25 10.93 -2.34
N SER A 127 -1.49 10.73 -2.81
CA SER A 127 -1.79 10.53 -4.23
C SER A 127 -1.31 11.70 -5.11
N ILE A 128 -1.51 12.95 -4.66
CA ILE A 128 -1.01 14.14 -5.37
C ILE A 128 0.53 14.17 -5.37
N MET A 129 1.15 13.90 -4.23
CA MET A 129 2.61 13.84 -4.07
C MET A 129 3.22 12.78 -5.01
N PHE A 130 2.67 11.57 -5.03
CA PHE A 130 3.09 10.50 -5.93
C PHE A 130 2.89 10.84 -7.40
N ALA A 131 1.78 11.49 -7.76
CA ALA A 131 1.53 11.91 -9.14
C ALA A 131 2.57 12.95 -9.60
N ARG A 132 2.88 13.95 -8.76
CA ARG A 132 3.93 14.94 -9.04
C ARG A 132 5.31 14.29 -9.09
N GLY A 133 5.60 13.34 -8.21
CA GLY A 133 6.83 12.56 -8.19
C GLY A 133 7.04 11.78 -9.49
N ALA A 134 6.02 11.04 -9.94
CA ALA A 134 6.05 10.30 -11.20
C ALA A 134 6.26 11.22 -12.41
N ALA A 135 5.60 12.39 -12.42
CA ALA A 135 5.80 13.41 -13.46
C ALA A 135 7.24 13.95 -13.45
N LYS A 136 7.80 14.28 -12.28
CA LYS A 136 9.19 14.75 -12.13
C LYS A 136 10.22 13.71 -12.54
N LEU A 137 9.93 12.42 -12.34
CA LEU A 137 10.74 11.30 -12.84
C LEU A 137 10.68 11.13 -14.36
N GLY A 138 9.81 11.87 -15.07
CA GLY A 138 9.63 11.76 -16.52
C GLY A 138 8.93 10.48 -16.94
N ALA A 139 8.18 9.85 -16.04
CA ALA A 139 7.48 8.60 -16.31
C ALA A 139 6.11 8.83 -16.96
N PRO A 140 5.66 7.92 -17.84
CA PRO A 140 4.28 7.93 -18.31
C PRO A 140 3.32 7.44 -17.21
N ALA A 141 2.02 7.62 -17.44
CA ALA A 141 1.00 7.03 -16.58
C ALA A 141 1.03 5.49 -16.65
N TYR A 142 1.63 4.85 -15.64
CA TYR A 142 1.55 3.41 -15.47
C TYR A 142 0.19 3.04 -14.90
N ARG A 143 -0.48 2.09 -15.56
CA ARG A 143 -1.81 1.62 -15.13
C ARG A 143 -1.77 0.12 -14.87
N PRO A 144 -2.45 -0.36 -13.81
CA PRO A 144 -2.67 -1.79 -13.62
C PRO A 144 -3.35 -2.42 -14.84
N ARG A 145 -3.23 -3.75 -14.96
CA ARG A 145 -3.90 -4.49 -16.04
C ARG A 145 -5.41 -4.37 -15.88
N ARG A 146 -6.15 -4.42 -16.99
CA ARG A 146 -7.63 -4.32 -16.98
C ARG A 146 -8.29 -5.23 -15.95
N VAL A 147 -7.83 -6.48 -15.83
CA VAL A 147 -8.37 -7.42 -14.82
C VAL A 147 -8.22 -6.91 -13.39
N ALA A 148 -7.08 -6.31 -13.04
CA ALA A 148 -6.86 -5.73 -11.72
C ALA A 148 -7.76 -4.51 -11.49
N VAL A 149 -7.92 -3.67 -12.52
CA VAL A 149 -8.83 -2.51 -12.46
C VAL A 149 -10.28 -2.93 -12.21
N GLU A 150 -10.79 -3.92 -12.95
CA GLU A 150 -12.17 -4.39 -12.75
C GLU A 150 -12.35 -5.11 -11.41
N LEU A 151 -11.37 -5.89 -10.97
CA LEU A 151 -11.40 -6.50 -9.64
C LEU A 151 -11.35 -5.44 -8.53
N GLY A 152 -10.56 -4.38 -8.70
CA GLY A 152 -10.54 -3.23 -7.78
C GLY A 152 -11.87 -2.50 -7.73
N ARG A 153 -12.55 -2.33 -8.88
CA ARG A 153 -13.91 -1.75 -8.93
C ARG A 153 -14.94 -2.62 -8.24
N PHE A 154 -14.85 -3.95 -8.38
CA PHE A 154 -15.70 -4.86 -7.64
C PHE A 154 -15.40 -4.77 -6.14
N PHE A 155 -14.13 -4.93 -5.78
CA PHE A 155 -13.66 -4.94 -4.40
C PHE A 155 -14.05 -3.68 -3.64
N LYS A 156 -13.77 -2.48 -4.17
CA LYS A 156 -14.14 -1.21 -3.53
C LYS A 156 -15.65 -1.11 -3.27
N THR A 157 -16.47 -1.71 -4.13
CA THR A 157 -17.93 -1.62 -4.06
C THR A 157 -18.53 -2.66 -3.12
N THR A 158 -17.91 -3.83 -2.94
CA THR A 158 -18.50 -4.94 -2.18
C THR A 158 -17.77 -5.31 -0.88
N ALA A 159 -16.47 -5.06 -0.77
CA ALA A 159 -15.70 -5.45 0.40
C ALA A 159 -16.02 -4.56 1.60
N THR A 160 -16.32 -5.13 2.75
CA THR A 160 -16.65 -4.41 3.99
C THR A 160 -15.88 -5.00 5.17
N GLY A 161 -15.81 -4.25 6.27
CA GLY A 161 -15.20 -4.71 7.52
C GLY A 161 -13.78 -5.22 7.35
N GLU A 162 -13.49 -6.40 7.90
CA GLU A 162 -12.15 -6.98 7.94
C GLU A 162 -11.52 -7.19 6.56
N ALA A 163 -12.30 -7.46 5.51
CA ALA A 163 -11.74 -7.63 4.17
C ALA A 163 -11.12 -6.32 3.66
N ALA A 164 -11.76 -5.19 3.95
CA ALA A 164 -11.28 -3.88 3.55
C ALA A 164 -10.00 -3.53 4.31
N TYR A 165 -10.03 -3.58 5.64
CA TYR A 165 -8.88 -3.22 6.49
C TYR A 165 -7.70 -4.18 6.41
N ALA A 166 -7.94 -5.49 6.27
CA ALA A 166 -6.84 -6.44 6.09
C ALA A 166 -6.21 -6.31 4.69
N ALA A 167 -6.97 -5.92 3.67
CA ALA A 167 -6.42 -5.64 2.34
C ALA A 167 -5.65 -4.32 2.29
N ILE A 168 -6.03 -3.32 3.10
CA ILE A 168 -5.25 -2.08 3.32
C ILE A 168 -3.82 -2.44 3.70
N LEU A 169 -3.66 -3.23 4.77
CA LEU A 169 -2.36 -3.61 5.33
C LEU A 169 -1.44 -4.32 4.34
N VAL A 170 -1.99 -5.03 3.36
CA VAL A 170 -1.15 -5.78 2.42
C VAL A 170 -0.30 -4.85 1.55
N ALA A 171 -0.88 -3.79 1.01
CA ALA A 171 -0.10 -2.88 0.19
C ALA A 171 0.87 -2.07 1.04
N GLU A 172 0.38 -1.57 2.17
CA GLU A 172 1.11 -0.60 2.99
C GLU A 172 2.35 -1.20 3.63
N GLU A 173 2.29 -2.44 4.14
CA GLU A 173 3.47 -3.05 4.75
C GLU A 173 4.54 -3.49 3.74
N VAL A 174 4.13 -3.88 2.52
CA VAL A 174 5.09 -4.14 1.43
C VAL A 174 5.81 -2.84 1.05
N LEU A 175 5.06 -1.74 0.93
CA LEU A 175 5.59 -0.43 0.55
C LEU A 175 6.46 0.17 1.66
N ASP A 176 6.05 0.06 2.93
CA ASP A 176 6.76 0.65 4.07
C ASP A 176 8.22 0.20 4.16
N VAL A 177 8.50 -1.10 4.07
CA VAL A 177 9.88 -1.61 4.11
C VAL A 177 10.70 -1.09 2.93
N MET A 178 10.12 -1.13 1.73
CA MET A 178 10.78 -0.64 0.52
C MET A 178 11.08 0.87 0.59
N GLN A 179 10.12 1.67 1.05
CA GLN A 179 10.26 3.12 1.19
C GLN A 179 11.25 3.49 2.29
N ARG A 180 11.31 2.74 3.40
CA ARG A 180 12.33 2.91 4.45
C ARG A 180 13.75 2.69 3.95
N ASP A 181 13.95 1.73 3.05
CA ASP A 181 15.26 1.54 2.40
C ASP A 181 15.57 2.72 1.47
N TRP A 182 14.62 3.10 0.62
CA TRP A 182 14.82 4.16 -0.38
C TRP A 182 15.10 5.52 0.27
N MET A 183 14.41 5.87 1.37
CA MET A 183 14.62 7.15 2.05
C MET A 183 16.00 7.29 2.68
N ARG A 184 16.69 6.18 2.99
CA ARG A 184 18.01 6.15 3.64
C ARG A 184 19.17 6.03 2.66
N ASP A 185 18.90 5.64 1.41
CA ASP A 185 19.93 5.37 0.41
C ASP A 185 20.33 6.63 -0.36
N GLU A 186 21.56 7.11 -0.14
CA GLU A 186 22.06 8.32 -0.79
C GLU A 186 22.16 8.22 -2.32
N ARG A 187 22.13 7.01 -2.90
CA ARG A 187 22.09 6.77 -4.35
C ARG A 187 20.73 7.10 -4.97
N VAL A 188 19.67 7.17 -4.14
CA VAL A 188 18.31 7.52 -4.57
C VAL A 188 18.17 9.04 -4.67
N VAL A 189 17.47 9.51 -5.71
CA VAL A 189 17.30 10.94 -5.96
C VAL A 189 16.64 11.65 -4.75
N PRO A 190 17.16 12.81 -4.29
CA PRO A 190 16.75 13.40 -3.01
C PRO A 190 15.25 13.60 -2.83
N PHE A 191 14.53 14.11 -3.83
CA PHE A 191 13.09 14.35 -3.70
C PHE A 191 12.28 13.06 -3.51
N VAL A 192 12.73 11.92 -4.07
CA VAL A 192 12.08 10.62 -3.83
C VAL A 192 12.31 10.17 -2.40
N ARG A 193 13.50 10.42 -1.83
CA ARG A 193 13.78 10.14 -0.41
C ARG A 193 12.85 10.93 0.50
N THR A 194 12.61 12.21 0.20
CA THR A 194 11.67 13.06 0.94
C THR A 194 10.24 12.55 0.83
N ILE A 195 9.78 12.20 -0.39
CA ILE A 195 8.45 11.60 -0.61
C ILE A 195 8.27 10.34 0.26
N ASN A 196 9.26 9.45 0.26
CA ASN A 196 9.21 8.22 1.05
C ASN A 196 9.24 8.50 2.55
N ASN A 197 10.02 9.49 3.01
CA ASN A 197 10.04 9.89 4.42
C ASN A 197 8.67 10.37 4.89
N ILE A 198 8.02 11.25 4.12
CA ILE A 198 6.68 11.76 4.42
C ILE A 198 5.71 10.58 4.53
N HIS A 199 5.62 9.76 3.47
CA HIS A 199 4.69 8.64 3.41
C HIS A 199 4.88 7.66 4.58
N VAL A 200 6.13 7.25 4.85
CA VAL A 200 6.45 6.28 5.92
C VAL A 200 6.06 6.80 7.32
N VAL A 201 6.23 8.10 7.57
CA VAL A 201 5.86 8.68 8.87
C VAL A 201 4.34 8.66 9.04
N GLU A 202 3.61 9.02 8.00
CA GLU A 202 2.14 9.13 8.03
C GLU A 202 1.48 7.74 8.06
N GLU A 203 1.93 6.82 7.20
CA GLU A 203 1.37 5.48 7.03
C GLU A 203 1.54 4.58 8.26
N SER A 204 2.53 4.86 9.11
CA SER A 204 2.69 4.15 10.39
C SER A 204 1.44 4.23 11.29
N ARG A 205 0.67 5.32 11.17
CA ARG A 205 -0.58 5.54 11.90
C ARG A 205 -1.74 4.78 11.27
N HIS A 206 -1.85 4.82 9.95
CA HIS A 206 -2.89 4.13 9.18
C HIS A 206 -2.80 2.62 9.38
N MET A 207 -1.60 2.05 9.29
CA MET A 207 -1.37 0.63 9.58
C MET A 207 -1.80 0.22 10.99
N LYS A 208 -1.56 1.07 11.99
CA LYS A 208 -1.99 0.81 13.38
C LYS A 208 -3.51 0.76 13.48
N PHE A 209 -4.19 1.72 12.87
CA PHE A 209 -5.66 1.76 12.82
C PHE A 209 -6.23 0.54 12.08
N ALA A 210 -5.73 0.23 10.88
CA ALA A 210 -6.19 -0.90 10.09
C ALA A 210 -5.99 -2.26 10.77
N ARG A 211 -4.89 -2.44 11.54
CA ARG A 211 -4.68 -3.64 12.38
C ARG A 211 -5.73 -3.77 13.47
N GLU A 212 -6.11 -2.66 14.12
CA GLU A 212 -7.14 -2.68 15.16
C GLU A 212 -8.52 -2.96 14.58
N GLU A 213 -8.92 -2.26 13.52
CA GLU A 213 -10.20 -2.50 12.83
C GLU A 213 -10.30 -3.93 12.30
N THR A 214 -9.20 -4.50 11.77
CA THR A 214 -9.17 -5.90 11.34
C THR A 214 -9.45 -6.86 12.51
N ARG A 215 -8.85 -6.64 13.68
CA ARG A 215 -9.08 -7.47 14.87
C ARG A 215 -10.52 -7.33 15.36
N GLU A 216 -11.02 -6.11 15.46
CA GLU A 216 -12.38 -5.81 15.91
C GLU A 216 -13.43 -6.49 15.01
N HIS A 217 -13.32 -6.31 13.70
CA HIS A 217 -14.25 -6.92 12.74
C HIS A 217 -14.20 -8.45 12.72
N LEU A 218 -13.08 -9.04 13.14
CA LEU A 218 -12.91 -10.48 13.28
C LEU A 218 -13.37 -11.03 14.65
N LYS A 219 -13.68 -10.18 15.64
CA LYS A 219 -14.24 -10.68 16.92
C LYS A 219 -15.54 -11.42 16.67
N GLY A 220 -15.63 -12.66 17.18
CA GLY A 220 -16.79 -13.53 16.95
C GLY A 220 -16.97 -14.05 15.51
N ALA A 221 -16.04 -13.78 14.59
CA ALA A 221 -16.17 -14.25 13.21
C ALA A 221 -16.11 -15.78 13.11
N SER A 222 -17.08 -16.36 12.39
CA SER A 222 -17.14 -17.80 12.13
C SER A 222 -15.95 -18.28 11.30
N ARG A 223 -15.65 -19.59 11.36
CA ARG A 223 -14.58 -20.20 10.56
C ARG A 223 -14.78 -19.96 9.06
N LEU A 224 -16.01 -20.06 8.57
CA LEU A 224 -16.33 -19.83 7.16
C LEU A 224 -16.08 -18.37 6.75
N ARG A 225 -16.46 -17.41 7.59
CA ARG A 225 -16.18 -15.99 7.36
C ARG A 225 -14.68 -15.73 7.31
N ARG A 226 -13.89 -16.31 8.23
CA ARG A 226 -12.42 -16.20 8.20
C ARG A 226 -11.81 -16.78 6.93
N GLN A 227 -12.27 -17.97 6.50
CA GLN A 227 -11.78 -18.61 5.27
C GLN A 227 -12.08 -17.77 4.01
N TYR A 228 -13.28 -17.20 3.94
CA TYR A 228 -13.66 -16.31 2.84
C TYR A 228 -12.79 -15.05 2.81
N ASN A 229 -12.64 -14.36 3.94
CA ASN A 229 -11.82 -13.15 4.00
C ASN A 229 -10.35 -13.43 3.75
N ALA A 230 -9.80 -14.52 4.27
CA ALA A 230 -8.44 -14.98 3.97
C ALA A 230 -8.20 -15.10 2.46
N LEU A 231 -9.15 -15.71 1.75
CA LEU A 231 -9.08 -15.85 0.30
C LEU A 231 -9.14 -14.48 -0.39
N VAL A 232 -10.11 -13.64 -0.02
CA VAL A 232 -10.28 -12.30 -0.61
C VAL A 232 -9.03 -11.43 -0.43
N VAL A 233 -8.49 -11.36 0.78
CA VAL A 233 -7.27 -10.58 1.11
C VAL A 233 -6.08 -11.11 0.31
N SER A 234 -5.92 -12.43 0.17
CA SER A 234 -4.83 -13.01 -0.62
C SER A 234 -4.94 -12.74 -2.13
N ILE A 235 -6.16 -12.68 -2.67
CA ILE A 235 -6.40 -12.31 -4.06
C ILE A 235 -6.05 -10.82 -4.27
N ALA A 236 -6.50 -9.95 -3.35
CA ALA A 236 -6.14 -8.53 -3.37
C ALA A 236 -4.62 -8.34 -3.34
N ALA A 237 -3.95 -9.02 -2.40
CA ALA A 237 -2.48 -9.05 -2.28
C ALA A 237 -1.80 -9.36 -3.60
N TYR A 238 -2.22 -10.45 -4.26
CA TYR A 238 -1.64 -10.87 -5.52
C TYR A 238 -1.79 -9.81 -6.61
N TYR A 239 -2.97 -9.18 -6.74
CA TYR A 239 -3.19 -8.18 -7.78
C TYR A 239 -2.49 -6.85 -7.51
N ILE A 240 -2.36 -6.45 -6.24
CA ILE A 240 -1.60 -5.26 -5.84
C ILE A 240 -0.12 -5.45 -6.16
N VAL A 241 0.50 -6.49 -5.60
CA VAL A 241 1.94 -6.75 -5.76
C VAL A 241 2.31 -6.98 -7.22
N SER A 242 1.50 -7.73 -7.96
CA SER A 242 1.75 -7.97 -9.39
C SER A 242 1.53 -6.74 -10.29
N SER A 243 0.93 -5.66 -9.76
CA SER A 243 0.74 -4.40 -10.48
C SER A 243 1.85 -3.38 -10.23
N MET A 244 2.60 -3.49 -9.12
CA MET A 244 3.67 -2.56 -8.73
C MET A 244 4.71 -2.33 -9.83
N TRP A 245 5.13 -3.39 -10.53
CA TRP A 245 6.10 -3.31 -11.62
C TRP A 245 5.45 -3.53 -12.99
N ASN A 246 5.05 -2.42 -13.63
CA ASN A 246 4.46 -2.43 -14.96
C ASN A 246 5.49 -2.90 -16.00
N ARG A 247 5.12 -3.82 -16.88
CA ARG A 247 6.04 -4.32 -17.94
C ARG A 247 6.56 -3.23 -18.88
N LYS A 248 5.87 -2.09 -18.97
CA LYS A 248 6.30 -0.96 -19.80
C LYS A 248 7.51 -0.23 -19.23
N VAL A 249 7.84 -0.40 -17.94
CA VAL A 249 9.04 0.22 -17.34
C VAL A 249 10.32 -0.16 -18.09
N TYR A 250 10.41 -1.42 -18.55
CA TYR A 250 11.57 -1.89 -19.31
C TYR A 250 11.71 -1.20 -20.66
N ALA A 251 10.60 -1.06 -21.40
CA ALA A 251 10.62 -0.37 -22.70
C ALA A 251 10.97 1.12 -22.52
N ASN A 252 10.42 1.77 -21.49
CA ASN A 252 10.70 3.17 -21.19
C ASN A 252 12.14 3.38 -20.70
N ALA A 253 12.77 2.37 -20.12
CA ALA A 253 14.20 2.35 -19.81
C ALA A 253 15.10 1.93 -20.99
N GLY A 254 14.54 1.74 -22.19
CA GLY A 254 15.30 1.35 -23.38
C GLY A 254 15.76 -0.11 -23.41
N LEU A 255 15.11 -0.99 -22.64
CA LEU A 255 15.46 -2.41 -22.53
C LEU A 255 14.56 -3.30 -23.41
N ASP A 256 15.09 -4.46 -23.80
CA ASP A 256 14.31 -5.55 -24.38
C ASP A 256 13.31 -6.06 -23.34
N THR A 257 12.04 -5.67 -23.53
CA THR A 257 10.95 -6.00 -22.63
C THR A 257 10.73 -7.50 -22.48
N ARG A 258 10.91 -8.29 -23.55
CA ARG A 258 10.69 -9.75 -23.49
C ARG A 258 11.76 -10.43 -22.66
N ARG A 259 13.02 -10.00 -22.82
CA ARG A 259 14.13 -10.48 -21.99
C ARG A 259 13.97 -10.05 -20.55
N ALA A 260 13.74 -8.76 -20.31
CA ALA A 260 13.57 -8.22 -18.96
C ALA A 260 12.45 -8.91 -18.19
N VAL A 261 11.27 -9.11 -18.79
CA VAL A 261 10.16 -9.83 -18.14
C VAL A 261 10.51 -11.28 -17.81
N ARG A 262 11.29 -11.97 -18.65
CA ARG A 262 11.73 -13.35 -18.36
C ARG A 262 12.70 -13.39 -17.19
N GLU A 263 13.70 -12.50 -17.19
CA GLU A 263 14.73 -12.47 -16.14
C GLU A 263 14.15 -11.98 -14.81
N ALA A 264 13.33 -10.93 -14.80
CA ALA A 264 12.61 -10.47 -13.61
C ALA A 264 11.74 -11.58 -12.99
N LYS A 265 11.05 -12.37 -13.82
CA LYS A 265 10.24 -13.51 -13.32
C LYS A 265 11.10 -14.62 -12.70
N ALA A 266 12.34 -14.78 -13.14
CA ALA A 266 13.28 -15.77 -12.63
C ALA A 266 14.16 -15.24 -11.49
N ASN A 267 14.10 -13.94 -11.18
CA ASN A 267 14.98 -13.29 -10.22
C ASN A 267 14.67 -13.70 -8.77
N GLU A 268 15.45 -14.62 -8.21
CA GLU A 268 15.28 -15.08 -6.83
C GLU A 268 15.68 -14.04 -5.78
N HIS A 269 16.62 -13.12 -6.10
CA HIS A 269 16.96 -12.00 -5.21
C HIS A 269 15.74 -11.13 -4.97
N HIS A 270 15.09 -10.68 -6.05
CA HIS A 270 13.90 -9.83 -5.96
C HIS A 270 12.74 -10.53 -5.23
N LYS A 271 12.51 -11.82 -5.51
CA LYS A 271 11.50 -12.61 -4.78
C LYS A 271 11.83 -12.74 -3.30
N SER A 272 13.11 -12.88 -2.94
CA SER A 272 13.52 -12.95 -1.55
C SER A 272 13.32 -11.63 -0.82
N MET A 273 13.64 -10.51 -1.47
CA MET A 273 13.35 -9.18 -0.93
C MET A 273 11.86 -9.00 -0.61
N LEU A 274 10.98 -9.37 -1.55
CA LEU A 274 9.52 -9.31 -1.35
C LEU A 274 9.03 -10.21 -0.21
N ARG A 275 9.55 -11.44 -0.08
CA ARG A 275 9.19 -12.32 1.05
C ARG A 275 9.62 -11.71 2.38
N SER A 276 10.85 -11.23 2.45
CA SER A 276 11.40 -10.64 3.68
C SER A 276 10.65 -9.38 4.09
N SER A 277 10.25 -8.54 3.13
CA SER A 277 9.53 -7.30 3.43
C SER A 277 8.11 -7.53 3.96
N CYS A 278 7.52 -8.70 3.71
CA CYS A 278 6.16 -9.00 4.11
C CYS A 278 6.07 -9.87 5.37
N ALA A 279 7.19 -10.16 6.04
CA ALA A 279 7.20 -11.07 7.19
C ALA A 279 6.26 -10.61 8.32
N GLY A 280 6.30 -9.31 8.69
CA GLY A 280 5.43 -8.75 9.73
C GLY A 280 3.95 -8.75 9.37
N LEU A 281 3.63 -8.60 8.08
CA LEU A 281 2.27 -8.71 7.55
C LEU A 281 1.78 -10.16 7.65
N MET A 282 2.61 -11.11 7.21
CA MET A 282 2.25 -12.53 7.27
C MET A 282 2.04 -13.00 8.70
N GLU A 283 2.88 -12.58 9.65
CA GLU A 283 2.71 -12.86 11.08
C GLU A 283 1.38 -12.30 11.61
N PHE A 284 1.03 -11.08 11.23
CA PHE A 284 -0.24 -10.48 11.62
C PHE A 284 -1.45 -11.23 11.05
N LEU A 285 -1.44 -11.52 9.74
CA LEU A 285 -2.51 -12.26 9.09
C LEU A 285 -2.68 -13.66 9.70
N ASP A 286 -1.58 -14.32 10.08
CA ASP A 286 -1.61 -15.61 10.79
C ASP A 286 -2.26 -15.46 12.16
N SER A 287 -1.88 -14.44 12.93
CA SER A 287 -2.46 -14.14 14.24
C SER A 287 -3.97 -13.89 14.19
N CYS A 288 -4.47 -13.40 13.06
CA CYS A 288 -5.89 -13.17 12.79
C CYS A 288 -6.61 -14.41 12.20
N GLY A 289 -5.89 -15.50 11.91
CA GLY A 289 -6.42 -16.69 11.25
C GLY A 289 -6.79 -16.47 9.79
N LEU A 290 -6.11 -15.53 9.12
CA LEU A 290 -6.29 -15.19 7.71
C LEU A 290 -5.28 -15.89 6.78
N LEU A 291 -4.39 -16.73 7.33
CA LEU A 291 -3.57 -17.65 6.54
C LEU A 291 -4.23 -19.04 6.48
N THR A 292 -4.75 -19.39 5.31
CA THR A 292 -5.50 -20.62 5.06
C THR A 292 -4.90 -21.33 3.85
N LYS A 293 -5.14 -22.65 3.71
CA LYS A 293 -4.60 -23.40 2.57
C LYS A 293 -4.95 -22.77 1.21
N PRO A 294 -6.20 -22.30 0.96
CA PRO A 294 -6.52 -21.57 -0.26
C PRO A 294 -5.80 -20.22 -0.39
N SER A 295 -5.67 -19.45 0.70
CA SER A 295 -5.04 -18.12 0.63
C SER A 295 -3.53 -18.19 0.36
N LEU A 296 -2.85 -19.23 0.90
CA LEU A 296 -1.44 -19.51 0.64
C LEU A 296 -1.10 -19.67 -0.85
N TYR A 297 -2.04 -20.13 -1.68
CA TYR A 297 -1.81 -20.24 -3.13
C TYR A 297 -1.48 -18.87 -3.76
N PHE A 298 -2.23 -17.83 -3.39
CA PHE A 298 -2.03 -16.49 -3.95
C PHE A 298 -0.81 -15.80 -3.36
N TYR A 299 -0.56 -15.94 -2.06
CA TYR A 299 0.64 -15.40 -1.42
C TYR A 299 1.93 -15.97 -2.01
N LYS A 300 1.99 -17.29 -2.25
CA LYS A 300 3.14 -17.92 -2.93
C LYS A 300 3.32 -17.41 -4.35
N ARG A 301 2.22 -17.22 -5.08
CA ARG A 301 2.25 -16.72 -6.47
C ARG A 301 2.70 -15.25 -6.54
N ALA A 302 2.48 -14.49 -5.47
CA ALA A 302 2.96 -13.12 -5.30
C ALA A 302 4.37 -13.04 -4.70
N ASN A 303 4.97 -14.17 -4.29
CA ASN A 303 6.25 -14.26 -3.58
C ASN A 303 6.24 -13.52 -2.22
N LEU A 304 5.15 -13.62 -1.47
CA LEU A 304 5.05 -13.05 -0.12
C LEU A 304 5.32 -14.08 0.99
N ILE A 305 5.38 -15.37 0.64
CA ILE A 305 5.73 -16.51 1.51
C ILE A 305 6.51 -17.57 0.73
#